data_AF-A0A2A5L0Y9-F1
#
_entry.id   AF-A0A2A5L0Y9-F1
#
_cell.length_a   1.000
_cell.length_b   1.000
_cell.length_c   1.000
_cell.angle_alpha   90.00
_cell.angle_beta   90.00
_cell.angle_gamma   90.00
#
_symmetry.space_group_name_H-M   'P 1'
#
loop_
_entity.id
_entity.type
_entity.pdbx_description
1 polymer ?
#
loop_
_entity_poly.entity_id
_entity_poly.type
_entity_poly.pdbx_seq_one_letter_code
_entity_poly.pdbx_strand_id
1 'polypeptide(L)'
;MNTADPRMAAISAFATAYAQYELTKGAAPPADDPALGDAALAAALASATKTGTVSPEALSWAKDTLGIGTAVGKIDQMRETMAAQAPAETPAAGTETETSEAVDSTETTDPAVTAETPAADTGSSEEVAGAIESTSAIDPTETSAATSTETSGL
;
A
#
# COMPACT_ATOMS: atom_id res chain seq x y z
N MET A 1 -18.98 17.09 4.37
CA MET A 1 -17.55 17.12 4.01
C MET A 1 -17.41 18.04 2.82
N ASN A 2 -16.54 19.06 2.86
CA ASN A 2 -16.33 19.98 1.74
C ASN A 2 -15.26 19.41 0.80
N THR A 3 -15.68 18.82 -0.31
CA THR A 3 -14.77 18.33 -1.37
C THR A 3 -13.98 19.46 -2.04
N ALA A 4 -14.40 20.71 -1.82
CA ALA A 4 -13.71 21.92 -2.30
C ALA A 4 -12.60 22.41 -1.35
N ASP A 5 -12.33 21.74 -0.22
CA ASP A 5 -11.19 22.10 0.62
C ASP A 5 -9.89 21.89 -0.19
N PRO A 6 -9.04 22.93 -0.37
CA PRO A 6 -7.79 22.82 -1.13
C PRO A 6 -6.86 21.74 -0.56
N ARG A 7 -7.04 21.45 0.73
CA ARG A 7 -6.40 20.40 1.51
C ARG A 7 -6.70 18.99 0.99
N MET A 8 -7.97 18.71 0.68
CA MET A 8 -8.35 17.41 0.08
C MET A 8 -8.00 17.38 -1.41
N ALA A 9 -8.04 18.53 -2.08
CA ALA A 9 -7.68 18.65 -3.49
C ALA A 9 -6.23 18.25 -3.77
N ALA A 10 -5.28 18.59 -2.88
CA ALA A 10 -3.88 18.21 -3.03
C ALA A 10 -3.69 16.68 -3.02
N ILE A 11 -4.34 15.98 -2.08
CA ILE A 11 -4.28 14.51 -1.98
C ILE A 11 -4.96 13.87 -3.20
N SER A 12 -6.12 14.38 -3.62
CA SER A 12 -6.81 13.84 -4.79
C SER A 12 -6.03 14.06 -6.08
N ALA A 13 -5.39 15.22 -6.23
CA ALA A 13 -4.55 15.53 -7.38
C ALA A 13 -3.34 14.61 -7.45
N PHE A 14 -2.66 14.39 -6.32
CA PHE A 14 -1.57 13.42 -6.21
C PHE A 14 -2.03 12.02 -6.64
N ALA A 15 -3.13 11.53 -6.06
CA ALA A 15 -3.61 10.17 -6.32
C ALA A 15 -4.06 9.99 -7.78
N THR A 16 -4.67 11.02 -8.38
CA THR A 16 -5.05 11.03 -9.80
C THR A 16 -3.81 11.04 -10.71
N ALA A 17 -2.80 11.82 -10.37
CA ALA A 17 -1.56 11.88 -11.14
C ALA A 17 -0.76 10.58 -11.06
N TYR A 18 -0.72 9.95 -9.88
CA TYR A 18 -0.12 8.64 -9.66
C TYR A 18 -0.85 7.56 -10.49
N ALA A 19 -2.19 7.52 -10.43
CA ALA A 19 -3.00 6.60 -11.24
C ALA A 19 -2.75 6.77 -12.74
N GLN A 20 -2.69 8.01 -13.24
CA GLN A 20 -2.39 8.29 -14.64
C GLN A 20 -0.98 7.86 -15.04
N TYR A 21 0.01 8.09 -14.17
CA TYR A 21 1.37 7.66 -14.41
C TYR A 21 1.43 6.14 -14.59
N GLU A 22 0.85 5.39 -13.65
CA GLU A 22 0.81 3.93 -13.72
C GLU A 22 0.04 3.42 -14.94
N LEU A 23 -1.08 4.07 -15.30
CA LEU A 23 -1.86 3.71 -16.49
C LEU A 23 -1.04 3.94 -17.78
N THR A 24 -0.21 4.99 -17.82
CA THR A 24 0.58 5.34 -19.00
C THR A 24 1.91 4.58 -19.07
N LYS A 25 2.56 4.33 -17.93
CA LYS A 25 3.90 3.73 -17.84
C LYS A 25 3.88 2.24 -17.52
N GLY A 26 2.76 1.73 -17.01
CA GLY A 26 2.59 0.34 -16.58
C GLY A 26 3.33 -0.01 -15.29
N ALA A 27 3.91 0.97 -14.59
CA ALA A 27 4.68 0.76 -13.37
C ALA A 27 4.53 1.95 -12.41
N ALA A 28 4.68 1.67 -11.12
CA ALA A 28 4.71 2.69 -10.07
C ALA A 28 5.86 3.68 -10.29
N PRO A 29 5.65 4.98 -10.04
CA PRO A 29 6.72 5.96 -10.01
C PRO A 29 7.71 5.64 -8.88
N PRO A 30 8.99 6.03 -9.01
CA PRO A 30 9.97 5.82 -7.96
C PRO A 30 9.58 6.61 -6.70
N ALA A 31 9.87 6.06 -5.51
CA ALA A 31 9.52 6.70 -4.24
C ALA A 31 10.22 8.07 -4.04
N ASP A 32 11.37 8.28 -4.69
CA ASP A 32 12.10 9.54 -4.69
C ASP A 32 11.66 10.52 -5.79
N ASP A 33 10.59 10.22 -6.53
CA ASP A 33 10.09 11.12 -7.56
C ASP A 33 9.62 12.46 -6.94
N PRO A 34 10.06 13.61 -7.47
CA PRO A 34 9.73 14.91 -6.88
C PRO A 34 8.24 15.28 -7.00
N ALA A 35 7.48 14.65 -7.90
CA ALA A 35 6.07 14.94 -8.15
C ALA A 35 5.12 13.82 -7.67
N LEU A 36 5.56 12.56 -7.72
CA LEU A 36 4.75 11.38 -7.43
C LEU A 36 5.34 10.45 -6.36
N GLY A 37 6.45 10.86 -5.73
CA GLY A 37 7.10 10.11 -4.66
C GLY A 37 6.55 10.40 -3.26
N ASP A 38 7.20 9.80 -2.27
CA ASP A 38 6.81 9.89 -0.85
C ASP A 38 6.89 11.33 -0.32
N ALA A 39 7.84 12.13 -0.82
CA ALA A 39 7.97 13.54 -0.45
C ALA A 39 6.77 14.38 -0.94
N ALA A 40 6.29 14.13 -2.16
CA ALA A 40 5.13 14.82 -2.72
C ALA A 40 3.84 14.41 -1.99
N LEU A 41 3.69 13.12 -1.67
CA LEU A 41 2.58 12.64 -0.85
C LEU A 41 2.61 13.26 0.56
N ALA A 42 3.77 13.31 1.21
CA ALA A 42 3.94 13.91 2.52
C ALA A 42 3.59 15.40 2.49
N ALA A 43 3.97 16.14 1.44
CA ALA A 43 3.60 17.54 1.27
C ALA A 43 2.08 17.72 1.06
N ALA A 44 1.44 16.85 0.28
CA ALA A 44 -0.01 16.85 0.10
C ALA A 44 -0.76 16.56 1.41
N LEU A 45 -0.30 15.56 2.17
CA LEU A 45 -0.84 15.22 3.48
C LEU A 45 -0.61 16.33 4.52
N ALA A 46 0.59 16.93 4.53
CA ALA A 46 0.93 18.04 5.42
C ALA A 46 0.05 19.26 5.15
N SER A 47 -0.24 19.53 3.88
CA SER A 47 -1.18 20.58 3.50
C SER A 47 -2.58 20.29 4.04
N ALA A 48 -2.96 19.01 4.16
CA ALA A 48 -4.26 18.63 4.69
C ALA A 48 -4.37 18.67 6.22
N THR A 49 -3.25 18.50 6.93
CA THR A 49 -3.21 18.59 8.40
C THR A 49 -3.16 20.04 8.87
N LYS A 50 -3.68 20.30 10.07
CA LYS A 50 -3.64 21.64 10.67
C LYS A 50 -2.25 22.00 11.21
N THR A 51 -1.42 21.00 11.44
CA THR A 51 -0.06 21.12 11.97
C THR A 51 1.00 21.29 10.88
N GLY A 52 0.64 21.11 9.60
CA GLY A 52 1.60 21.15 8.50
C GLY A 52 2.65 20.04 8.54
N THR A 53 2.41 19.01 9.34
CA THR A 53 3.37 17.92 9.63
C THR A 53 2.65 16.59 9.56
N VAL A 54 3.38 15.57 9.11
CA VAL A 54 2.89 14.20 8.90
C VAL A 54 3.90 13.28 9.57
N SER A 55 3.45 12.41 10.46
CA SER A 55 4.30 11.38 11.04
C SER A 55 4.58 10.28 10.01
N PRO A 56 5.72 9.57 10.12
CA PRO A 56 6.01 8.42 9.25
C PRO A 56 4.88 7.37 9.25
N GLU A 57 4.24 7.14 10.40
CA GLU A 57 3.10 6.23 10.53
C GLU A 57 1.89 6.70 9.72
N ALA A 58 1.57 8.00 9.77
CA ALA A 58 0.46 8.56 9.00
C ALA A 58 0.74 8.53 7.49
N LEU A 59 2.00 8.70 7.09
CA LEU A 59 2.43 8.54 5.70
C LEU A 59 2.24 7.09 5.25
N SER A 60 2.72 6.11 6.03
CA SER A 60 2.55 4.68 5.73
C SER A 60 1.07 4.31 5.59
N TRP A 61 0.24 4.70 6.56
CA TRP A 61 -1.21 4.46 6.51
C TRP A 61 -1.86 5.08 5.28
N ALA A 62 -1.44 6.29 4.89
CA ALA A 62 -1.93 6.94 3.69
C ALA A 62 -1.53 6.18 2.41
N LYS A 63 -0.29 5.65 2.34
CA LYS A 63 0.16 4.80 1.22
C LYS A 63 -0.67 3.54 1.12
N ASP A 64 -0.92 2.87 2.24
CA ASP A 64 -1.74 1.67 2.29
C ASP A 64 -3.18 1.95 1.86
N THR A 65 -3.77 3.04 2.34
CA THR A 65 -5.14 3.45 2.01
C THR A 65 -5.29 3.89 0.55
N LEU A 66 -4.29 4.59 0.02
CA LEU A 66 -4.31 5.04 -1.37
C LEU A 66 -3.94 3.92 -2.34
N GLY A 67 -3.21 2.89 -1.91
CA GLY A 67 -2.71 1.85 -2.81
C GLY A 67 -1.45 2.28 -3.56
N ILE A 68 -0.48 2.86 -2.84
CA ILE A 68 0.80 3.29 -3.43
C ILE A 68 1.80 2.14 -3.35
N GLY A 69 2.53 1.90 -4.44
CA GLY A 69 3.48 0.80 -4.55
C GLY A 69 2.76 -0.54 -4.70
N THR A 70 2.94 -1.45 -3.74
CA THR A 70 2.35 -2.80 -3.78
C THR A 70 1.01 -2.90 -3.05
N ALA A 71 0.59 -1.85 -2.36
CA ALA A 71 -0.69 -1.83 -1.67
C ALA A 71 -1.84 -1.70 -2.66
N VAL A 72 -2.97 -2.36 -2.38
CA VAL A 72 -4.20 -2.21 -3.16
C VAL A 72 -5.11 -1.20 -2.47
N GLY A 73 -5.52 -0.15 -3.17
CA GLY A 73 -6.28 0.94 -2.57
C GLY A 73 -7.08 1.79 -3.57
N LYS A 74 -7.31 3.05 -3.21
CA LYS A 74 -8.15 3.97 -4.00
C LYS A 74 -7.58 4.27 -5.38
N ILE A 75 -6.26 4.27 -5.54
CA ILE A 75 -5.58 4.52 -6.80
C ILE A 75 -5.89 3.40 -7.81
N ASP A 76 -5.99 2.14 -7.37
CA ASP A 76 -6.41 1.03 -8.24
C ASP A 76 -7.82 1.23 -8.77
N GLN A 77 -8.75 1.65 -7.90
CA GLN A 77 -10.12 1.95 -8.31
C GLN A 77 -10.16 3.11 -9.31
N MET A 78 -9.35 4.14 -9.10
CA MET A 78 -9.23 5.25 -10.07
C MET A 78 -8.64 4.76 -11.39
N ARG A 79 -7.62 3.90 -11.38
CA ARG A 79 -7.06 3.32 -12.60
C ARG A 79 -8.09 2.50 -13.38
N GLU A 80 -8.85 1.65 -12.69
CA GLU A 80 -9.90 0.85 -13.31
C GLU A 80 -11.00 1.73 -13.92
N THR A 81 -11.49 2.72 -13.18
CA THR A 81 -12.50 3.66 -13.68
C THR A 81 -12.01 4.54 -14.82
N MET A 82 -10.72 4.91 -14.85
CA MET A 82 -10.12 5.65 -15.96
C MET A 82 -9.93 4.77 -17.19
N ALA A 83 -9.47 3.52 -17.01
CA ALA A 83 -9.36 2.55 -18.09
C ALA A 83 -10.73 2.21 -18.71
N ALA A 84 -11.78 2.10 -17.90
CA ALA A 84 -13.15 1.86 -18.38
C ALA A 84 -13.75 3.06 -19.14
N GLN A 85 -13.29 4.29 -18.86
CA GLN A 85 -13.74 5.51 -19.55
C GLN A 85 -12.90 5.86 -20.78
N ALA A 86 -11.71 5.27 -20.93
CA ALA A 86 -10.99 5.36 -22.18
C ALA A 86 -11.87 4.77 -23.29
N PRO A 87 -12.00 5.43 -24.46
CA PRO A 87 -12.70 4.84 -25.59
C PRO A 87 -12.11 3.46 -25.81
N ALA A 88 -12.95 2.43 -25.71
CA ALA A 88 -12.53 1.07 -25.98
C ALA A 88 -12.06 1.02 -27.44
N GLU A 89 -10.77 1.19 -27.67
CA GLU A 89 -10.14 0.57 -28.81
C GLU A 89 -10.35 -0.92 -28.60
N THR A 90 -11.31 -1.43 -29.35
CA THR A 90 -11.80 -2.79 -29.32
C THR A 90 -10.63 -3.76 -29.18
N PRO A 91 -10.60 -4.63 -28.15
CA PRO A 91 -9.74 -5.80 -28.22
C PRO A 91 -10.25 -6.63 -29.39
N ALA A 92 -9.49 -6.65 -30.48
CA ALA A 92 -9.58 -7.77 -31.41
C ALA A 92 -9.23 -9.04 -30.60
N ALA A 93 -10.07 -10.06 -30.77
CA ALA A 93 -10.00 -11.40 -30.17
C ALA A 93 -10.70 -11.58 -28.80
N GLY A 94 -12.03 -11.64 -28.89
CA GLY A 94 -12.89 -12.44 -28.04
C GLY A 94 -14.05 -13.01 -28.87
N THR A 95 -13.76 -13.56 -30.06
CA THR A 95 -14.67 -14.47 -30.75
C THR A 95 -14.78 -15.72 -29.89
N GLU A 96 -15.92 -15.95 -29.23
CA GLU A 96 -16.69 -17.22 -29.16
C GLU A 96 -18.16 -16.83 -28.83
N THR A 97 -18.92 -16.44 -29.86
CA THR A 97 -20.06 -17.20 -30.41
C THR A 97 -21.29 -17.22 -29.49
N GLU A 98 -22.22 -16.33 -29.80
CA GLU A 98 -23.65 -16.57 -29.61
C GLU A 98 -24.02 -17.87 -30.34
N THR A 99 -24.40 -18.92 -29.60
CA THR A 99 -25.35 -19.90 -30.13
C THR A 99 -26.37 -20.21 -29.03
N SER A 100 -27.59 -19.72 -29.26
CA SER A 100 -28.76 -20.27 -28.59
C SER A 100 -28.95 -21.69 -29.10
N GLU A 101 -28.93 -22.68 -28.21
CA GLU A 101 -29.67 -23.91 -28.42
C GLU A 101 -30.28 -24.34 -27.08
N ALA A 102 -31.60 -24.23 -27.02
CA ALA A 102 -32.41 -24.90 -26.02
C ALA A 102 -32.25 -26.41 -26.21
N VAL A 103 -31.70 -27.09 -25.22
CA VAL A 103 -31.89 -28.53 -25.04
C VAL A 103 -32.48 -28.77 -23.66
N ASP A 104 -33.79 -29.03 -23.69
CA ASP A 104 -34.48 -29.82 -22.69
C ASP A 104 -33.80 -31.20 -22.62
N SER A 105 -33.28 -31.56 -21.44
CA SER A 105 -32.99 -32.95 -21.09
C SER A 105 -32.89 -33.07 -19.58
N THR A 106 -33.92 -33.69 -19.04
CA THR A 106 -34.06 -34.19 -17.67
C THR A 106 -33.02 -35.24 -17.30
N GLU A 107 -32.85 -35.42 -15.99
CA GLU A 107 -32.70 -36.72 -15.31
C GLU A 107 -31.29 -37.23 -14.90
N THR A 108 -31.07 -37.10 -13.58
CA THR A 108 -30.54 -38.07 -12.60
C THR A 108 -29.07 -38.51 -12.59
N THR A 109 -28.68 -38.98 -11.39
CA THR A 109 -27.40 -39.52 -10.88
C THR A 109 -26.47 -38.50 -10.23
N ASP A 110 -25.89 -38.67 -9.03
CA ASP A 110 -26.06 -39.56 -7.87
C ASP A 110 -25.15 -38.97 -6.77
N PRO A 111 -25.60 -38.66 -5.53
CA PRO A 111 -24.73 -38.14 -4.49
C PRO A 111 -24.01 -39.28 -3.76
N ALA A 112 -22.93 -39.80 -4.36
CA ALA A 112 -22.02 -40.69 -3.65
C ALA A 112 -21.10 -39.87 -2.74
N VAL A 113 -21.58 -39.65 -1.52
CA VAL A 113 -20.73 -39.47 -0.32
C VAL A 113 -19.69 -40.58 -0.30
N THR A 114 -18.41 -40.24 -0.22
CA THR A 114 -17.40 -41.14 0.32
C THR A 114 -16.52 -40.33 1.26
N ALA A 115 -16.76 -40.56 2.54
CA ALA A 115 -15.87 -40.14 3.60
C ALA A 115 -14.61 -41.00 3.55
N GLU A 116 -13.44 -40.37 3.49
CA GLU A 116 -12.20 -40.98 3.99
C GLU A 116 -11.45 -39.94 4.81
N THR A 117 -11.57 -40.08 6.13
CA THR A 117 -10.56 -39.64 7.09
C THR A 117 -9.66 -40.85 7.35
N PRO A 118 -8.34 -40.67 7.27
CA PRO A 118 -7.50 -41.16 8.36
C PRO A 118 -6.53 -40.07 8.86
N ALA A 119 -6.52 -39.93 10.18
CA ALA A 119 -5.49 -39.25 10.94
C ALA A 119 -4.24 -40.14 11.06
N ALA A 120 -3.06 -39.52 10.99
CA ALA A 120 -1.79 -39.92 11.62
C ALA A 120 -0.69 -39.00 11.06
N ASP A 121 0.37 -38.61 11.73
CA ASP A 121 0.80 -38.61 13.13
C ASP A 121 2.19 -37.94 13.09
N THR A 122 2.47 -37.10 14.07
CA THR A 122 3.81 -36.84 14.64
C THR A 122 5.04 -36.42 13.81
N GLY A 123 5.73 -35.43 14.39
CA GLY A 123 7.18 -35.28 14.35
C GLY A 123 7.62 -33.99 13.65
N SER A 124 8.44 -33.12 14.20
CA SER A 124 9.10 -33.03 15.49
C SER A 124 9.54 -31.57 15.63
N SER A 125 9.51 -31.04 16.85
CA SER A 125 10.20 -29.81 17.21
C SER A 125 11.71 -30.03 17.17
N GLU A 126 12.46 -29.07 16.62
CA GLU A 126 13.87 -28.77 16.92
C GLU A 126 14.08 -27.33 16.42
N GLU A 127 13.99 -26.30 17.27
CA GLU A 127 15.04 -25.82 18.19
C GLU A 127 16.43 -25.82 17.53
N VAL A 128 16.87 -24.68 17.00
CA VAL A 128 18.30 -24.35 17.03
C VAL A 128 18.49 -22.98 17.65
N ALA A 129 19.16 -23.03 18.79
CA ALA A 129 19.58 -21.93 19.61
C ALA A 129 20.52 -20.98 18.86
N GLY A 130 20.39 -19.70 19.20
CA GLY A 130 21.34 -18.65 18.85
C GLY A 130 21.34 -17.57 19.92
N ALA A 131 21.53 -17.96 21.18
CA ALA A 131 21.88 -17.02 22.25
C ALA A 131 23.40 -16.80 22.23
N ILE A 132 23.84 -15.61 21.83
CA ILE A 132 25.03 -15.01 22.44
C ILE A 132 24.72 -13.56 22.83
N GLU A 133 24.51 -13.44 24.12
CA GLU A 133 24.74 -12.26 24.94
C GLU A 133 26.10 -11.61 24.59
N SER A 134 26.09 -10.32 24.28
CA SER A 134 27.29 -9.47 24.44
C SER A 134 26.88 -8.06 24.87
N THR A 135 26.80 -7.98 26.19
CA THR A 135 27.28 -6.88 27.04
C THR A 135 26.74 -5.48 26.79
N SER A 136 25.78 -5.11 27.64
CA SER A 136 25.65 -3.78 28.20
C SER A 136 27.01 -3.29 28.72
N ALA A 137 27.55 -2.24 28.11
CA ALA A 137 28.57 -1.38 28.70
C ALA A 137 28.58 -0.01 27.98
N ILE A 138 27.62 0.86 28.28
CA ILE A 138 27.93 2.28 28.41
C ILE A 138 27.53 2.70 29.82
N ASP A 139 28.57 2.91 30.61
CA ASP A 139 28.51 3.37 32.00
C ASP A 139 27.91 4.78 32.05
N PRO A 140 26.91 5.03 32.93
CA PRO A 140 26.34 6.34 33.16
C PRO A 140 27.17 7.10 34.20
N THR A 141 28.32 7.65 33.82
CA THR A 141 29.00 8.69 34.60
C THR A 141 29.39 9.88 33.73
N GLU A 142 28.81 11.03 34.09
CA GLU A 142 29.12 12.45 33.81
C GLU A 142 27.77 13.17 33.60
N THR A 143 26.88 13.29 34.59
CA THR A 143 26.95 14.21 35.75
C THR A 143 27.93 15.37 35.57
N SER A 144 27.35 16.56 35.33
CA SER A 144 27.91 17.91 35.53
C SER A 144 29.09 18.29 34.60
N ALA A 145 29.17 19.48 34.00
CA ALA A 145 28.66 20.77 34.42
C ALA A 145 28.51 21.71 33.20
N ALA A 146 27.63 22.70 33.35
CA ALA A 146 27.58 23.89 32.54
C ALA A 146 28.96 24.60 32.53
N THR A 147 29.43 24.99 31.35
CA THR A 147 30.37 26.11 31.24
C THR A 147 29.66 27.23 30.51
N SER A 148 29.10 28.13 31.31
CA SER A 148 28.80 29.50 30.93
C SER A 148 29.96 30.06 30.09
N THR A 149 29.70 30.50 28.86
CA THR A 149 30.52 31.53 28.24
C THR A 149 30.14 32.85 28.91
N GLU A 150 30.70 33.06 30.09
CA GLU A 150 30.77 34.38 30.71
C GLU A 150 31.86 35.20 30.03
N THR A 151 31.53 36.49 29.90
CA THR A 151 32.34 37.67 29.64
C THR A 151 33.82 37.62 30.08
N SER A 152 34.68 38.32 29.32
CA SER A 152 35.68 39.29 29.82
C SER A 152 37.10 39.18 29.23
N GLY A 153 37.57 40.31 28.68
CA GLY A 153 38.99 40.70 28.52
C GLY A 153 39.66 40.22 27.23
N LEU A 154 40.22 41.07 26.36
CA LEU A 154 40.86 42.38 26.51
C LEU A 154 40.57 43.29 25.30
#